data_AF-A0A1Y1KXQ9-F1
#
_entry.id   AF-A0A1Y1KXQ9-F1
#
_cell.length_a   1.000
_cell.length_b   1.000
_cell.length_c   1.000
_cell.angle_alpha   90.00
_cell.angle_beta   90.00
_cell.angle_gamma   90.00
#
_symmetry.space_group_name_H-M   'P 1'
#
loop_
_entity.id
_entity.type
_entity.pdbx_description
1 polymer ?
#
loop_
_entity_poly.entity_id
_entity_poly.type
_entity_poly.pdbx_seq_one_letter_code
_entity_poly.pdbx_strand_id
1 'polypeptide(L)'
;LEDNIKNLRKDIINSVSHIFGEHLNCSELRYFCEKTEPDQNNYMSDFRTLNLDEKLMDAVRYLAGHSRSLLENVTTNVVEQFNSIIAQKLGGKRVNYTQRRCYQGRCYSAVVSK
;
A
#
# COMPACT_ATOMS: atom_id res chain seq x y z
N LEU A 1 -8.40 10.43 8.69
CA LEU A 1 -7.30 9.44 8.79
C LEU A 1 -7.74 8.23 9.62
N GLU A 2 -8.21 8.42 10.85
CA GLU A 2 -8.82 7.38 11.70
C GLU A 2 -9.85 6.49 10.98
N ASP A 3 -10.82 7.10 10.29
CA ASP A 3 -11.85 6.33 9.56
C ASP A 3 -11.27 5.51 8.41
N ASN A 4 -10.28 6.06 7.69
CA ASN A 4 -9.58 5.33 6.63
C ASN A 4 -8.80 4.14 7.19
N ILE A 5 -8.17 4.29 8.36
CA ILE A 5 -7.47 3.19 9.04
C ILE A 5 -8.47 2.09 9.41
N LYS A 6 -9.63 2.46 9.96
CA LYS A 6 -10.69 1.49 10.31
C LYS A 6 -11.25 0.78 9.09
N ASN A 7 -11.51 1.50 8.01
CA ASN A 7 -12.02 0.93 6.76
C ASN A 7 -11.00 -0.01 6.12
N LEU A 8 -9.73 0.42 6.00
CA LEU A 8 -8.68 -0.46 5.47
C LEU A 8 -8.48 -1.71 6.33
N ARG A 9 -8.57 -1.58 7.66
CA ARG A 9 -8.50 -2.74 8.56
C ARG A 9 -9.65 -3.73 8.28
N LYS A 10 -10.88 -3.23 8.10
CA LYS A 10 -12.03 -4.06 7.73
C LYS A 10 -11.83 -4.74 6.38
N ASP A 11 -11.33 -4.01 5.39
CA ASP A 11 -11.06 -4.53 4.05
C ASP A 11 -10.05 -5.68 4.07
N ILE A 12 -8.93 -5.48 4.78
CA ILE A 12 -7.89 -6.52 4.90
C ILE A 12 -8.47 -7.78 5.57
N ILE A 13 -9.26 -7.63 6.64
CA ILE A 13 -9.87 -8.76 7.34
C ILE A 13 -10.88 -9.49 6.44
N ASN A 14 -11.69 -8.74 5.68
CA ASN A 14 -12.69 -9.31 4.79
C ASN A 14 -12.11 -9.94 3.52
N SER A 15 -10.85 -9.61 3.17
CA SER A 15 -10.20 -10.09 1.95
C SER A 15 -10.22 -11.62 1.81
N VAL A 16 -10.05 -12.36 2.91
CA VAL A 16 -10.05 -13.82 2.92
C VAL A 16 -11.42 -14.37 2.52
N SER A 17 -12.48 -13.96 3.22
CA SER A 17 -13.85 -14.37 2.90
C SER A 17 -14.20 -14.01 1.45
N HIS A 18 -13.86 -12.80 1.00
CA HIS A 18 -14.09 -12.36 -0.38
C HIS A 18 -13.39 -13.25 -1.42
N ILE A 19 -12.11 -13.56 -1.24
CA ILE A 19 -11.32 -14.40 -2.16
C ILE A 19 -11.88 -15.82 -2.25
N PHE A 20 -12.34 -16.37 -1.12
CA PHE A 20 -12.91 -17.72 -1.06
C PHE A 20 -14.41 -17.78 -1.41
N GLY A 21 -15.00 -16.66 -1.85
CA GLY A 21 -16.37 -16.61 -2.36
C GLY A 21 -17.45 -16.36 -1.31
N GLU A 22 -17.09 -16.07 -0.06
CA GLU A 22 -18.01 -15.67 1.01
C GLU A 22 -18.15 -14.14 1.03
N HIS A 23 -19.27 -13.63 0.50
CA HIS A 23 -19.51 -12.18 0.33
C HIS A 23 -20.40 -11.55 1.41
N LEU A 24 -20.62 -12.24 2.54
CA LEU A 24 -21.54 -11.79 3.61
C LEU A 24 -21.23 -10.36 4.11
N ASN A 25 -19.94 -10.08 4.32
CA ASN A 25 -19.47 -8.78 4.82
C ASN A 25 -19.05 -7.81 3.70
N CYS A 26 -19.13 -8.23 2.43
CA CYS A 26 -18.86 -7.37 1.28
C CYS A 26 -19.99 -6.35 1.05
N SER A 27 -21.20 -6.66 1.53
CA SER A 27 -22.37 -5.80 1.45
C SER A 27 -22.17 -4.43 2.13
N GLU A 28 -21.46 -4.40 3.26
CA GLU A 28 -21.05 -3.16 3.96
C GLU A 28 -19.95 -2.40 3.19
N LEU A 29 -19.24 -3.08 2.30
CA LEU A 29 -18.08 -2.61 1.54
C LEU A 29 -18.43 -2.46 0.05
N ARG A 30 -19.58 -1.85 -0.23
CA ARG A 30 -20.13 -1.70 -1.59
C ARG A 30 -19.18 -1.03 -2.60
N TYR A 31 -18.21 -0.25 -2.13
CA TYR A 31 -17.17 0.36 -2.97
C TYR A 31 -16.14 -0.65 -3.49
N PHE A 32 -16.05 -1.82 -2.85
CA PHE A 32 -15.09 -2.88 -3.15
C PHE A 32 -15.75 -4.06 -3.86
N CYS A 33 -16.96 -4.45 -3.46
CA CYS A 33 -17.67 -5.58 -4.04
C CYS A 33 -19.19 -5.36 -4.04
N GLU A 34 -19.84 -5.65 -5.16
CA GLU A 34 -21.29 -5.50 -5.34
C GLU A 34 -22.07 -6.78 -5.01
N LYS A 35 -21.37 -7.92 -4.86
CA LYS A 35 -21.99 -9.20 -4.55
C LYS A 35 -22.44 -9.23 -3.09
N THR A 36 -23.63 -9.78 -2.89
CA THR A 36 -24.24 -9.99 -1.57
C THR A 36 -24.47 -11.47 -1.28
N GLU A 37 -24.58 -12.28 -2.33
CA GLU A 37 -24.69 -13.73 -2.22
C GLU A 37 -23.32 -14.41 -2.35
N PRO A 38 -23.11 -15.55 -1.67
CA PRO A 38 -21.90 -16.34 -1.84
C PRO A 38 -21.78 -16.87 -3.27
N ASP A 39 -20.54 -17.02 -3.74
CA ASP A 39 -20.28 -17.64 -5.03
C ASP A 39 -20.68 -19.12 -5.02
N GLN A 40 -21.03 -19.68 -6.19
CA GLN A 40 -21.33 -21.11 -6.35
C GLN A 40 -20.18 -22.00 -5.84
N ASN A 41 -18.95 -21.50 -5.98
CA ASN A 41 -17.72 -22.14 -5.52
C ASN A 41 -17.21 -21.47 -4.23
N ASN A 42 -18.02 -21.45 -3.17
CA ASN A 42 -17.58 -20.95 -1.87
C ASN A 42 -16.74 -22.03 -1.17
N TYR A 43 -15.44 -21.78 -1.04
CA TYR A 43 -14.48 -22.70 -0.43
C TYR A 43 -14.22 -22.39 1.06
N MET A 44 -14.91 -21.42 1.65
CA MET A 44 -14.66 -21.03 3.03
C MET A 44 -15.00 -22.17 4.01
N SER A 45 -16.02 -22.98 3.71
CA SER A 45 -16.35 -24.18 4.48
C SER A 45 -15.20 -25.20 4.46
N ASP A 46 -14.61 -25.44 3.29
CA ASP A 46 -13.51 -26.38 3.12
C ASP A 46 -12.23 -25.87 3.82
N PHE A 47 -12.03 -24.55 3.80
CA PHE A 47 -10.93 -23.89 4.48
C PHE A 47 -11.01 -24.06 6.01
N ARG A 48 -12.24 -23.97 6.56
CA ARG A 48 -12.52 -24.21 7.98
C ARG A 48 -12.39 -25.69 8.36
N THR A 49 -12.84 -26.63 7.52
CA THR A 49 -12.70 -28.07 7.83
C THR A 49 -11.24 -28.53 7.84
N LEU A 50 -10.37 -27.88 7.06
CA LEU A 50 -8.94 -28.17 7.01
C LEU A 50 -8.12 -27.41 8.09
N ASN A 51 -8.74 -26.58 8.94
CA ASN A 51 -8.07 -25.71 9.92
C ASN A 51 -6.97 -24.82 9.30
N LEU A 52 -7.14 -24.44 8.03
CA LEU A 52 -6.21 -23.53 7.34
C LEU A 52 -6.58 -22.06 7.57
N ASP A 53 -7.82 -21.81 7.96
CA ASP A 53 -8.39 -20.51 8.26
C ASP A 53 -7.66 -19.80 9.40
N GLU A 54 -7.35 -20.48 10.50
CA GLU A 54 -6.69 -19.85 11.65
C GLU A 54 -5.32 -19.27 11.28
N LYS A 55 -4.44 -20.08 10.68
CA LYS A 55 -3.08 -19.65 10.31
C LYS A 55 -3.10 -18.50 9.31
N LEU A 56 -3.99 -18.57 8.31
CA LEU A 56 -4.14 -17.50 7.34
C LEU A 56 -4.67 -16.22 8.01
N MET A 57 -5.70 -16.36 8.83
CA MET A 57 -6.31 -15.22 9.52
C MET A 57 -5.37 -14.56 10.52
N ASP A 58 -4.43 -15.29 11.12
CA ASP A 58 -3.42 -14.69 11.99
C ASP A 58 -2.47 -13.77 11.21
N ALA A 59 -2.00 -14.20 10.04
CA ALA A 59 -1.19 -13.35 9.16
C ALA A 59 -1.98 -12.12 8.68
N VAL A 60 -3.26 -12.30 8.36
CA VAL A 60 -4.15 -11.22 7.90
C VAL A 60 -4.45 -10.23 9.01
N ARG A 61 -4.72 -10.70 10.23
CA ARG A 61 -4.93 -9.84 11.41
C ARG A 61 -3.67 -9.06 11.77
N TYR A 62 -2.49 -9.69 11.66
CA TYR A 62 -1.22 -9.01 11.82
C TYR A 62 -1.06 -7.87 10.82
N LEU A 63 -1.32 -8.14 9.53
CA LEU A 63 -1.30 -7.10 8.48
C LEU A 63 -2.32 -5.98 8.75
N ALA A 64 -3.52 -6.33 9.17
CA ALA A 64 -4.59 -5.39 9.52
C ALA A 64 -4.26 -4.57 10.79
N GLY A 65 -3.31 -5.02 11.62
CA GLY A 65 -2.73 -4.21 12.71
C GLY A 65 -1.88 -3.05 12.20
N HIS A 66 -1.30 -3.18 11.00
CA HIS A 66 -0.43 -2.19 10.39
C HIS A 66 -1.14 -1.28 9.37
N SER A 67 -2.48 -1.26 9.33
CA SER A 67 -3.26 -0.44 8.38
C SER A 67 -2.86 1.04 8.37
N ARG A 68 -2.47 1.60 9.53
CA ARG A 68 -1.95 2.98 9.59
C ARG A 68 -0.66 3.15 8.79
N SER A 69 0.33 2.29 9.06
CA SER A 69 1.63 2.32 8.37
C SER A 69 1.47 2.08 6.87
N LEU A 70 0.53 1.21 6.49
CA LEU A 70 0.19 0.96 5.08
C LEU A 70 -0.38 2.20 4.38
N LEU A 71 -1.30 2.93 5.03
CA LEU A 71 -1.85 4.17 4.48
C LEU A 71 -0.81 5.30 4.38
N GLU A 72 0.07 5.38 5.37
CA GLU A 72 1.15 6.37 5.41
C GLU A 72 2.35 5.97 4.52
N ASN A 73 2.33 4.75 3.94
CA ASN A 73 3.40 4.15 3.16
C ASN A 73 4.77 4.21 3.87
N VAL A 74 4.78 3.85 5.16
CA VAL A 74 5.97 3.83 6.01
C VAL A 74 6.36 2.39 6.34
N THR A 75 7.67 2.09 6.25
CA THR A 75 8.23 0.78 6.61
C THR A 75 8.86 0.84 8.01
N THR A 76 9.03 -0.28 8.70
CA THR A 76 9.72 -0.28 10.02
C THR A 76 11.23 -0.04 9.89
N ASN A 77 11.77 -0.07 8.67
CA ASN A 77 13.18 0.14 8.40
C ASN A 77 13.49 1.64 8.35
N VAL A 78 14.05 2.15 9.45
CA VAL A 78 14.47 3.56 9.59
C VAL A 78 15.45 3.98 8.49
N VAL A 79 16.31 3.07 8.02
CA VAL A 79 17.28 3.36 6.94
C VAL A 79 16.57 3.59 5.61
N GLU A 80 15.55 2.79 5.29
CA GLU A 80 14.73 2.98 4.09
C GLU A 80 13.94 4.29 4.15
N GLN A 81 13.32 4.59 5.29
CA GLN A 81 12.61 5.85 5.48
C GLN A 81 13.55 7.05 5.28
N PHE A 82 14.73 7.01 5.89
CA PHE A 82 15.73 8.06 5.77
C PHE A 82 16.25 8.21 4.34
N ASN A 83 16.58 7.10 3.68
CA ASN A 83 17.03 7.10 2.29
C ASN A 83 15.95 7.62 1.34
N SER A 84 14.67 7.29 1.57
CA SER A 84 13.54 7.80 0.80
C SER A 84 13.42 9.34 0.90
N ILE A 85 13.52 9.89 2.12
CA ILE A 85 13.50 11.34 2.36
C ILE A 85 14.70 12.02 1.68
N ILE A 86 15.91 11.49 1.86
CA ILE A 86 17.11 12.03 1.23
C ILE A 86 16.99 12.00 -0.30
N ALA A 87 16.56 10.87 -0.86
CA ALA A 87 16.39 10.72 -2.31
C ALA A 87 15.40 11.75 -2.86
N GLN A 88 14.27 11.98 -2.19
CA GLN A 88 13.30 13.00 -2.58
C GLN A 88 13.91 14.42 -2.57
N LYS A 89 14.67 14.77 -1.53
CA LYS A 89 15.32 16.09 -1.42
C LYS A 89 16.47 16.27 -2.42
N LEU A 90 17.31 15.25 -2.61
CA LEU A 90 18.42 15.29 -3.57
C LEU A 90 17.91 15.29 -5.01
N GLY A 91 16.89 14.48 -5.33
CA GLY A 91 16.23 14.47 -6.62
C GLY A 91 15.63 15.83 -6.97
N GLY A 92 14.88 16.44 -6.04
CA GLY A 92 14.35 17.80 -6.22
C GLY A 92 15.44 18.85 -6.41
N LYS A 93 16.55 18.77 -5.67
CA LYS A 93 17.72 19.65 -5.87
C LYS A 93 18.35 19.46 -7.25
N ARG A 94 18.53 18.22 -7.71
CA ARG A 94 19.11 17.92 -9.05
C ARG A 94 18.23 18.45 -10.17
N VAL A 95 16.92 18.24 -10.10
CA VAL A 95 15.96 18.75 -11.09
C VAL A 95 15.93 20.28 -11.10
N ASN A 96 15.89 20.92 -9.93
CA ASN A 96 15.94 22.38 -9.85
C ASN A 96 17.28 22.96 -10.37
N TYR A 97 18.38 22.28 -10.08
CA TYR A 97 19.70 22.65 -10.60
C TYR A 97 19.75 22.54 -12.12
N THR A 98 19.19 21.49 -12.74
CA THR A 98 19.18 21.37 -14.20
C THR A 98 18.23 22.36 -14.88
N GLN A 99 17.14 22.78 -14.23
CA GLN A 99 16.14 23.70 -14.81
C GLN A 99 16.54 25.18 -14.77
N ARG A 100 17.43 25.63 -13.87
CA ARG A 100 17.80 27.06 -13.70
C ARG A 100 18.80 27.59 -14.73
N ARG A 101 18.66 27.24 -16.01
CA ARG A 101 19.64 27.59 -17.07
C ARG A 101 21.08 27.14 -16.76
N CYS A 102 21.30 26.26 -15.79
CA CYS A 102 22.64 25.80 -15.42
C CYS A 102 23.32 25.01 -16.54
N TYR A 103 22.54 24.36 -17.41
CA TYR A 103 23.07 23.78 -18.65
C TYR A 103 23.71 24.86 -19.54
N GLN A 104 22.97 25.95 -19.82
CA GLN A 104 23.49 27.09 -20.58
C GLN A 104 24.69 27.73 -19.86
N GLY A 105 24.62 27.90 -18.53
CA GLY A 105 25.73 28.41 -17.72
C GLY A 105 26.99 27.53 -17.80
N ARG A 106 26.85 26.20 -17.80
CA ARG A 106 27.97 25.26 -18.01
C ARG A 106 28.55 25.38 -19.41
N CYS A 107 27.71 25.52 -20.44
CA CYS A 107 28.16 25.75 -21.81
C CYS A 107 28.92 27.08 -21.93
N TYR A 108 28.39 28.17 -21.38
CA TYR A 108 29.06 29.47 -21.37
C TYR A 108 30.38 29.43 -20.59
N SER A 109 30.39 28.83 -19.41
CA SER A 109 31.61 28.75 -18.59
C SER A 109 32.70 27.93 -19.29
N ALA A 110 32.36 26.83 -19.98
CA ALA A 110 33.33 26.02 -20.72
C ALA A 110 33.94 26.75 -21.92
N VAL A 111 33.18 27.68 -22.52
CA VAL A 111 33.67 28.54 -23.61
C VAL A 111 34.58 29.65 -23.07
N VAL A 112 34.24 30.23 -21.90
CA VAL A 112 35.01 31.32 -21.27
C VAL A 112 36.26 30.81 -20.54
N SER A 113 36.26 29.57 -20.05
CA SER A 113 37.41 28.97 -19.36
C SER A 113 38.50 28.41 -20.30
N LYS A 114 38.43 28.74 -21.59
CA LYS A 114 39.40 28.37 -22.63
C LYS A 114 40.29 29.57 -22.93
#